data_AF-A0A2G5DE38-F1
#
_entry.id   AF-A0A2G5DE38-F1
#
_cell.length_a   1.000
_cell.length_b   1.000
_cell.length_c   1.000
_cell.angle_alpha   90.00
_cell.angle_beta   90.00
_cell.angle_gamma   90.00
#
_symmetry.space_group_name_H-M   'P 1'
#
loop_
_entity.id
_entity.type
_entity.pdbx_description
1 polymer ?
#
loop_
_entity_poly.entity_id
_entity_poly.type
_entity_poly.pdbx_seq_one_letter_code
_entity_poly.pdbx_strand_id
1 'polypeptide(L)'
;MEEKISDISFAIEELSKIVKYNSKTINDDDVQSAHIPSVQSQSHIPSKPFLHGCNLLIQVLDKIGPTMAVLRQDVHQNIQRLEKLIESDPVVYSNLVEILKKEAREGNSRHVTSCTRAFVWLTRSMDFTAALLDKLVKDPGKSMEKAVEEAYEITLKPWHGWISTAAYKVALRLVPESKTFISLLMAKDEDYETLKEEIESLISVLVPILDEIHSILKTFHSDRLRSA
;
A
#
# COMPACT_ATOMS: atom_id res chain seq x y z
N MET A 1 -10.51 -20.85 22.41
CA MET A 1 -9.50 -19.79 22.32
C MET A 1 -9.44 -19.47 20.84
N GLU A 2 -10.05 -18.38 20.40
CA GLU A 2 -9.98 -17.98 19.00
C GLU A 2 -8.52 -17.68 18.68
N GLU A 3 -7.96 -18.37 17.69
CA GLU A 3 -6.67 -18.03 17.12
C GLU A 3 -6.76 -16.60 16.59
N LYS A 4 -6.03 -15.69 17.23
CA LYS A 4 -5.95 -14.30 16.77
C LYS A 4 -5.14 -14.30 15.49
N ILE A 5 -5.80 -14.09 14.35
CA ILE A 5 -5.18 -13.94 13.03
C ILE A 5 -4.06 -12.88 13.14
N SER A 6 -2.88 -13.17 12.58
CA SER A 6 -1.77 -12.21 12.54
C SER A 6 -2.16 -10.97 11.71
N ASP A 7 -1.54 -9.83 11.99
CA ASP A 7 -1.79 -8.59 11.23
C ASP A 7 -1.50 -8.79 9.73
N ILE A 8 -0.49 -9.59 9.40
CA ILE A 8 -0.11 -9.93 8.03
C ILE A 8 -1.17 -10.84 7.39
N SER A 9 -1.60 -11.89 8.09
CA SER A 9 -2.66 -12.79 7.63
C SER A 9 -3.97 -12.06 7.37
N PHE A 10 -4.34 -11.09 8.23
CA PHE A 10 -5.51 -10.23 7.99
C PHE A 10 -5.35 -9.37 6.73
N ALA A 11 -4.17 -8.75 6.54
CA ALA A 11 -3.88 -7.97 5.34
C ALA A 11 -3.95 -8.83 4.06
N ILE A 12 -3.44 -10.07 4.10
CA ILE A 12 -3.56 -11.04 2.99
C ILE A 12 -5.01 -11.32 2.67
N GLU A 13 -5.86 -11.58 3.69
CA GLU A 13 -7.28 -11.87 3.48
C GLU A 13 -7.99 -10.70 2.78
N GLU A 14 -7.75 -9.47 3.25
CA GLU A 14 -8.33 -8.26 2.68
C GLU A 14 -7.86 -8.03 1.26
N LEU A 15 -6.54 -8.03 1.01
CA LEU A 15 -5.97 -7.81 -0.33
C LEU A 15 -6.40 -8.90 -1.32
N SER A 16 -6.56 -10.15 -0.87
CA SER A 16 -7.05 -11.25 -1.70
C SER A 16 -8.47 -11.03 -2.23
N LYS A 17 -9.29 -10.20 -1.55
CA LYS A 17 -10.63 -9.83 -2.03
C LYS A 17 -10.54 -8.99 -3.32
N ILE A 18 -9.46 -8.23 -3.52
CA ILE A 18 -9.19 -7.47 -4.74
C ILE A 18 -8.90 -8.43 -5.91
N VAL A 19 -8.00 -9.39 -5.71
CA VAL A 19 -7.65 -10.39 -6.75
C VAL A 19 -8.86 -11.24 -7.15
N LYS A 20 -9.69 -11.65 -6.17
CA LYS A 20 -10.94 -12.38 -6.42
C LYS A 20 -11.97 -11.57 -7.18
N TYR A 21 -12.00 -10.26 -6.98
CA TYR A 21 -12.88 -9.37 -7.74
C TYR A 21 -12.44 -9.33 -9.21
N ASN A 22 -11.16 -9.05 -9.46
CA ASN A 22 -10.61 -8.90 -10.80
C ASN A 22 -10.71 -10.19 -11.63
N SER A 23 -10.55 -11.36 -11.00
CA SER A 23 -10.72 -12.65 -11.67
C SER A 23 -12.18 -12.97 -12.03
N LYS A 24 -13.16 -12.51 -11.24
CA LYS A 24 -14.59 -12.66 -11.59
C LYS A 24 -14.99 -11.77 -12.75
N THR A 25 -14.55 -10.51 -12.78
CA THR A 25 -14.89 -9.58 -13.87
C THR A 25 -14.33 -10.04 -15.20
N ILE A 26 -13.10 -10.59 -15.23
CA ILE A 26 -12.51 -11.17 -16.45
C ILE A 26 -13.37 -12.34 -16.99
N ASN A 27 -13.85 -13.23 -16.12
CA ASN A 27 -14.65 -14.37 -16.54
C ASN A 27 -16.06 -13.98 -17.02
N ASP A 28 -16.63 -12.89 -16.51
CA ASP A 28 -17.95 -12.40 -16.93
C ASP A 28 -17.87 -11.59 -18.25
N ASP A 29 -16.78 -10.85 -18.48
CA ASP A 29 -16.57 -10.07 -19.71
C ASP A 29 -16.29 -10.96 -20.95
N ASP A 30 -15.73 -12.16 -20.77
CA ASP A 30 -15.51 -13.12 -21.85
C ASP A 30 -16.80 -13.77 -22.41
N VAL A 31 -17.95 -13.55 -21.74
CA VAL A 31 -19.25 -14.12 -22.16
C VAL A 31 -20.12 -13.13 -22.96
N GLN A 32 -19.76 -11.85 -23.08
CA GLN A 32 -20.59 -10.86 -23.77
C GLN A 32 -19.86 -9.88 -24.71
N SER A 33 -19.74 -10.34 -25.96
CA SER A 33 -19.85 -9.57 -27.22
C SER A 33 -18.75 -8.57 -27.61
N ALA A 34 -18.23 -8.83 -28.82
CA ALA A 34 -17.47 -7.91 -29.66
C ALA A 34 -18.19 -6.55 -29.88
N HIS A 35 -17.66 -5.48 -29.26
CA HIS A 35 -17.84 -4.10 -29.75
C HIS A 35 -16.72 -3.18 -29.26
N ILE A 36 -16.10 -2.48 -30.23
CA ILE A 36 -15.14 -1.35 -30.21
C ILE A 36 -14.58 -0.94 -28.82
N PRO A 37 -13.25 -1.03 -28.57
CA PRO A 37 -12.67 -0.68 -27.27
C PRO A 37 -12.55 0.83 -27.12
N SER A 38 -13.37 1.44 -26.27
CA SER A 38 -12.90 2.63 -25.56
C SER A 38 -11.90 2.16 -24.51
N VAL A 39 -10.67 2.70 -24.54
CA VAL A 39 -9.60 2.43 -23.57
C VAL A 39 -9.90 3.15 -22.24
N GLN A 40 -11.10 2.93 -21.72
CA GLN A 40 -11.49 3.16 -20.33
C GLN A 40 -12.01 1.83 -19.81
N SER A 41 -11.15 0.81 -19.89
CA SER A 41 -11.38 -0.49 -19.26
C SER A 41 -11.92 -0.28 -17.85
N GLN A 42 -12.85 -1.13 -17.44
CA GLN A 42 -13.54 -1.14 -16.15
C GLN A 42 -12.59 -1.43 -14.97
N SER A 43 -11.49 -0.68 -14.84
CA SER A 43 -10.55 -0.82 -13.74
C SER A 43 -11.27 -0.52 -12.44
N HIS A 44 -11.20 -1.48 -11.52
CA HIS A 44 -11.90 -1.43 -10.25
C HIS A 44 -10.95 -1.82 -9.14
N ILE A 45 -10.72 -0.89 -8.21
CA ILE A 45 -9.95 -1.15 -7.01
C ILE A 45 -10.90 -1.03 -5.82
N PRO A 46 -11.34 -2.15 -5.21
CA PRO A 46 -12.24 -2.13 -4.07
C PRO A 46 -11.65 -1.31 -2.92
N SER A 47 -12.30 -0.21 -2.56
CA SER A 47 -11.75 0.78 -1.63
C SER A 47 -11.50 0.23 -0.23
N LYS A 48 -12.45 -0.55 0.31
CA LYS A 48 -12.34 -1.11 1.66
C LYS A 48 -11.20 -2.14 1.78
N PRO A 49 -11.15 -3.20 0.95
CA PRO A 49 -10.01 -4.12 0.91
C PRO A 49 -8.64 -3.43 0.82
N PHE A 50 -8.50 -2.43 -0.05
CA PHE A 50 -7.24 -1.71 -0.20
C PHE A 50 -6.85 -0.94 1.06
N LEU A 51 -7.79 -0.18 1.65
CA LEU A 51 -7.54 0.60 2.86
C LEU A 51 -7.28 -0.29 4.08
N HIS A 52 -7.97 -1.43 4.20
CA HIS A 52 -7.67 -2.40 5.24
C HIS A 52 -6.28 -3.01 5.08
N GLY A 53 -5.84 -3.31 3.85
CA GLY A 53 -4.46 -3.71 3.58
C GLY A 53 -3.44 -2.63 4.00
N CYS A 54 -3.76 -1.35 3.76
CA CYS A 54 -2.91 -0.22 4.19
C CYS A 54 -2.83 -0.08 5.73
N ASN A 55 -3.82 -0.56 6.49
CA ASN A 55 -3.78 -0.52 7.96
C ASN A 55 -2.65 -1.38 8.55
N LEU A 56 -2.12 -2.36 7.81
CA LEU A 56 -0.90 -3.07 8.18
C LEU A 56 0.26 -2.11 8.49
N LEU A 57 0.40 -1.03 7.71
CA LEU A 57 1.41 -0.01 7.95
C LEU A 57 1.24 0.63 9.33
N ILE A 58 0.01 0.99 9.70
CA ILE A 58 -0.27 1.60 11.00
C ILE A 58 0.03 0.63 12.13
N GLN A 59 -0.40 -0.63 12.00
CA GLN A 59 -0.16 -1.67 13.00
C GLN A 59 1.35 -1.90 13.23
N VAL A 60 2.14 -1.99 12.16
CA VAL A 60 3.60 -2.15 12.26
C VAL A 60 4.24 -0.91 12.89
N LEU A 61 3.84 0.30 12.49
CA LEU A 61 4.39 1.54 13.04
C LEU A 61 4.03 1.73 14.52
N ASP A 62 2.82 1.35 14.93
CA ASP A 62 2.39 1.36 16.33
C ASP A 62 3.22 0.37 17.18
N LYS A 63 3.61 -0.78 16.61
CA LYS A 63 4.53 -1.75 17.27
C LYS A 63 5.97 -1.24 17.39
N ILE A 64 6.47 -0.49 16.41
CA ILE A 64 7.78 0.17 16.50
C ILE A 64 7.76 1.25 17.59
N GLY A 65 6.67 2.00 17.68
CA GLY A 65 6.43 2.96 18.75
C GLY A 65 6.77 4.42 18.39
N PRO A 66 7.02 5.27 19.40
CA PRO A 66 6.99 6.74 19.24
C PRO A 66 8.01 7.32 18.25
N THR A 67 9.09 6.60 17.95
CA THR A 67 10.11 7.05 16.99
C THR A 67 9.55 7.18 15.57
N MET A 68 8.46 6.48 15.25
CA MET A 68 7.80 6.51 13.95
C MET A 68 6.49 7.31 13.95
N ALA A 69 6.19 8.07 15.00
CA ALA A 69 4.91 8.77 15.16
C ALA A 69 4.58 9.72 13.98
N VAL A 70 5.59 10.40 13.42
CA VAL A 70 5.40 11.31 12.27
C VAL A 70 4.99 10.53 11.02
N LEU A 71 5.68 9.42 10.71
CA LEU A 71 5.36 8.57 9.57
C LEU A 71 3.97 7.93 9.75
N ARG A 72 3.69 7.42 10.95
CA ARG A 72 2.39 6.86 11.33
C ARG A 72 1.26 7.87 11.12
N GLN A 73 1.48 9.13 11.51
CA GLN A 73 0.49 10.19 11.34
C GLN A 73 0.24 10.52 9.86
N ASP A 74 1.27 10.54 9.02
CA ASP A 74 1.15 10.78 7.58
C ASP A 74 0.31 9.68 6.89
N VAL A 75 0.66 8.41 7.13
CA VAL A 75 -0.10 7.26 6.60
C VAL A 75 -1.56 7.33 7.05
N HIS A 76 -1.80 7.60 8.34
CA HIS A 76 -3.14 7.68 8.89
C HIS A 76 -3.97 8.80 8.26
N GLN A 77 -3.38 9.99 8.03
CA GLN A 77 -4.07 11.09 7.36
C GLN A 77 -4.43 10.78 5.91
N ASN A 78 -3.61 10.01 5.21
CA ASN A 78 -3.92 9.57 3.86
C ASN A 78 -5.10 8.58 3.85
N ILE A 79 -5.14 7.63 4.80
CA ILE A 79 -6.27 6.70 4.97
C ILE A 79 -7.55 7.46 5.31
N GLN A 80 -7.53 8.30 6.35
CA GLN A 80 -8.69 9.09 6.78
C GLN A 80 -9.24 9.98 5.67
N ARG A 81 -8.37 10.53 4.81
CA ARG A 81 -8.79 11.36 3.69
C ARG A 81 -9.62 10.57 2.68
N LEU A 82 -9.21 9.35 2.37
CA LEU A 82 -9.96 8.46 1.48
C LEU A 82 -11.25 7.97 2.14
N GLU A 83 -11.19 7.54 3.40
CA GLU A 83 -12.37 7.11 4.17
C GLU A 83 -13.46 8.17 4.19
N LYS A 84 -13.10 9.42 4.49
CA LYS A 84 -14.06 10.54 4.52
C LYS A 84 -14.76 10.76 3.17
N LEU A 85 -14.05 10.61 2.05
CA LEU A 85 -14.67 10.70 0.73
C LEU A 85 -15.57 9.49 0.47
N ILE A 86 -15.13 8.29 0.84
CA ILE A 86 -15.92 7.06 0.70
C ILE A 86 -17.22 7.14 1.48
N GLU A 87 -17.20 7.65 2.71
CA GLU A 87 -18.39 7.85 3.54
C GLU A 87 -19.41 8.81 2.93
N SER A 88 -18.99 9.74 2.08
CA SER A 88 -19.90 10.69 1.44
C SER A 88 -20.79 10.04 0.37
N ASP A 89 -20.32 8.98 -0.29
CA ASP A 89 -21.09 8.13 -1.19
C ASP A 89 -20.46 6.72 -1.26
N PRO A 90 -20.83 5.81 -0.34
CA PRO A 90 -20.20 4.49 -0.25
C PRO A 90 -20.44 3.59 -1.46
N VAL A 91 -21.46 3.89 -2.26
CA VAL A 91 -21.79 3.12 -3.46
C VAL A 91 -20.85 3.53 -4.58
N VAL A 92 -20.76 4.84 -4.88
CA VAL A 92 -19.89 5.38 -5.93
C VAL A 92 -18.42 5.14 -5.61
N TYR A 93 -18.00 5.47 -4.39
CA TYR A 93 -16.60 5.36 -3.98
C TYR A 93 -16.25 4.01 -3.37
N SER A 94 -17.06 2.97 -3.61
CA SER A 94 -16.64 1.57 -3.43
C SER A 94 -15.46 1.19 -4.33
N ASN A 95 -15.23 1.96 -5.40
CA ASN A 95 -14.10 1.87 -6.33
C ASN A 95 -13.19 3.10 -6.22
N LEU A 96 -11.90 2.94 -5.87
CA LEU A 96 -10.94 4.05 -5.81
C LEU A 96 -10.72 4.73 -7.16
N VAL A 97 -10.98 4.06 -8.28
CA VAL A 97 -10.89 4.66 -9.62
C VAL A 97 -11.93 5.76 -9.81
N GLU A 98 -13.10 5.69 -9.17
CA GLU A 98 -14.11 6.76 -9.25
C GLU A 98 -13.65 8.04 -8.55
N ILE A 99 -12.82 7.92 -7.51
CA ILE A 99 -12.18 9.07 -6.85
C ILE A 99 -11.23 9.77 -7.83
N LEU A 100 -10.38 9.00 -8.53
CA LEU A 100 -9.45 9.53 -9.54
C LEU A 100 -10.21 10.23 -10.68
N LYS A 101 -11.27 9.61 -11.20
CA LYS A 101 -12.13 10.19 -12.24
C LYS A 101 -12.76 11.50 -11.79
N LYS A 102 -13.30 11.55 -10.56
CA LYS A 102 -13.90 12.78 -10.00
C LYS A 102 -12.88 13.90 -9.93
N GLU A 103 -11.74 13.68 -9.27
CA GLU A 103 -10.76 14.74 -9.06
C GLU A 103 -10.08 15.16 -10.37
N ALA A 104 -9.94 14.26 -11.35
CA ALA A 104 -9.44 14.61 -12.67
C ALA A 104 -10.40 15.53 -13.42
N ARG A 105 -11.71 15.24 -13.39
CA ARG A 105 -12.76 16.10 -13.99
C ARG A 105 -12.81 17.47 -13.35
N GLU A 106 -12.60 17.55 -12.03
CA GLU A 106 -12.62 18.80 -11.28
C GLU A 106 -11.29 19.58 -11.35
N GLY A 107 -10.23 18.99 -11.92
CA GLY A 107 -8.90 19.61 -11.93
C GLY A 107 -8.17 19.60 -10.58
N ASN A 108 -8.65 18.80 -9.62
CA ASN A 108 -8.21 18.81 -8.23
C ASN A 108 -7.14 17.75 -7.90
N SER A 109 -6.86 16.78 -8.78
CA SER A 109 -5.97 15.63 -8.52
C SER A 109 -4.55 15.97 -8.04
N ARG A 110 -4.07 17.19 -8.32
CA ARG A 110 -2.71 17.63 -7.95
C ARG A 110 -2.67 18.45 -6.66
N HIS A 111 -3.81 18.85 -6.11
CA HIS A 111 -3.88 19.63 -4.87
C HIS A 111 -3.28 18.83 -3.71
N VAL A 112 -2.54 19.51 -2.83
CA VAL A 112 -1.81 18.88 -1.71
C VAL A 112 -2.69 18.03 -0.80
N THR A 113 -3.98 18.36 -0.70
CA THR A 113 -4.98 17.64 0.11
C THR A 113 -5.95 16.78 -0.71
N SER A 114 -5.62 16.45 -1.96
CA SER A 114 -6.47 15.60 -2.80
C SER A 114 -6.44 14.13 -2.36
N CYS A 115 -7.51 13.41 -2.64
CA CYS A 115 -7.63 11.98 -2.40
C CYS A 115 -6.74 11.18 -3.38
N THR A 116 -6.56 11.67 -4.61
CA THR A 116 -5.62 11.13 -5.59
C THR A 116 -4.20 11.10 -5.01
N ARG A 117 -3.75 12.20 -4.39
CA ARG A 117 -2.44 12.21 -3.71
C ARG A 117 -2.37 11.22 -2.56
N ALA A 118 -3.40 11.13 -1.72
CA ALA A 118 -3.44 10.16 -0.64
C ALA A 118 -3.29 8.73 -1.17
N PHE A 119 -4.03 8.38 -2.23
CA PHE A 119 -3.96 7.07 -2.85
C PHE A 119 -2.57 6.77 -3.43
N VAL A 120 -1.95 7.74 -4.11
CA VAL A 120 -0.58 7.63 -4.63
C VAL A 120 0.43 7.37 -3.50
N TRP A 121 0.34 8.10 -2.38
CA TRP A 121 1.27 7.94 -1.26
C TRP A 121 1.09 6.64 -0.49
N LEU A 122 -0.15 6.15 -0.35
CA LEU A 122 -0.41 4.83 0.21
C LEU A 122 0.14 3.73 -0.69
N THR A 123 -0.08 3.82 -2.01
CA THR A 123 0.45 2.86 -2.99
C THR A 123 1.98 2.77 -2.88
N ARG A 124 2.68 3.91 -2.87
CA ARG A 124 4.15 3.95 -2.74
C ARG A 124 4.67 3.49 -1.38
N SER A 125 3.90 3.70 -0.32
CA SER A 125 4.23 3.16 1.00
C SER A 125 4.11 1.63 1.00
N MET A 126 3.12 1.08 0.30
CA MET A 126 2.99 -0.36 0.13
C MET A 126 4.08 -0.94 -0.77
N ASP A 127 4.52 -0.23 -1.83
CA ASP A 127 5.71 -0.61 -2.62
C ASP A 127 6.94 -0.73 -1.72
N PHE A 128 7.18 0.29 -0.88
CA PHE A 128 8.31 0.30 0.06
C PHE A 128 8.22 -0.87 1.04
N THR A 129 7.04 -1.13 1.60
CA THR A 129 6.80 -2.24 2.53
C THR A 129 7.08 -3.59 1.88
N ALA A 130 6.57 -3.84 0.67
CA ALA A 130 6.86 -5.07 -0.06
C ALA A 130 8.37 -5.26 -0.29
N ALA A 131 9.05 -4.20 -0.74
CA ALA A 131 10.50 -4.23 -0.99
C ALA A 131 11.33 -4.42 0.29
N LEU A 132 10.94 -3.81 1.40
CA LEU A 132 11.61 -3.97 2.68
C LEU A 132 11.45 -5.38 3.24
N LEU A 133 10.21 -5.89 3.26
CA LEU A 133 9.91 -7.23 3.77
C LEU A 133 10.62 -8.31 2.95
N ASP A 134 10.59 -8.21 1.61
CA ASP A 134 11.30 -9.12 0.70
C ASP A 134 12.80 -9.21 1.02
N LYS A 135 13.43 -8.06 1.30
CA LYS A 135 14.85 -8.00 1.65
C LYS A 135 15.15 -8.65 2.99
N LEU A 136 14.29 -8.47 3.99
CA LEU A 136 14.49 -8.99 5.34
C LEU A 136 14.27 -10.50 5.42
N VAL A 137 13.35 -11.06 4.62
CA VAL A 137 13.12 -12.51 4.61
C VAL A 137 14.12 -13.28 3.74
N LYS A 138 14.66 -12.66 2.69
CA LYS A 138 15.70 -13.27 1.84
C LYS A 138 17.09 -13.24 2.46
N ASP A 139 17.36 -12.28 3.34
CA ASP A 139 18.66 -12.12 4.02
C ASP A 139 18.45 -11.74 5.49
N PRO A 140 18.20 -12.74 6.38
CA PRO A 140 17.96 -12.50 7.81
C PRO A 140 19.15 -11.84 8.52
N GLY A 141 20.35 -11.90 7.93
CA GLY A 141 21.56 -11.27 8.44
C GLY A 141 21.71 -9.80 8.02
N LYS A 142 20.87 -9.29 7.12
CA LYS A 142 20.93 -7.92 6.62
C LYS A 142 20.60 -6.92 7.73
N SER A 143 21.40 -5.86 7.84
CA SER A 143 21.08 -4.76 8.75
C SER A 143 19.85 -3.99 8.29
N MET A 144 19.05 -3.51 9.25
CA MET A 144 17.80 -2.82 8.96
C MET A 144 18.06 -1.57 8.13
N GLU A 145 19.11 -0.81 8.45
CA GLU A 145 19.45 0.41 7.73
C GLU A 145 19.74 0.12 6.26
N LYS A 146 20.47 -0.97 5.96
CA LYS A 146 20.76 -1.36 4.59
C LYS A 146 19.51 -1.84 3.86
N ALA A 147 18.65 -2.62 4.52
CA ALA A 147 17.40 -3.09 3.94
C ALA A 147 16.47 -1.91 3.60
N VAL A 148 16.32 -0.96 4.54
CA VAL A 148 15.54 0.27 4.38
C VAL A 148 16.13 1.15 3.28
N GLU A 149 17.45 1.33 3.24
CA GLU A 149 18.11 2.13 2.21
C GLU A 149 17.89 1.56 0.82
N GLU A 150 18.15 0.26 0.63
CA GLU A 150 17.91 -0.39 -0.66
C GLU A 150 16.43 -0.33 -1.08
N ALA A 151 15.49 -0.47 -0.16
CA ALA A 151 14.05 -0.37 -0.45
C ALA A 151 13.64 1.07 -0.80
N TYR A 152 14.14 2.05 -0.05
CA TYR A 152 13.87 3.48 -0.25
C TYR A 152 14.34 3.96 -1.63
N GLU A 153 15.57 3.57 -2.02
CA GLU A 153 16.19 3.97 -3.28
C GLU A 153 15.35 3.61 -4.51
N ILE A 154 14.72 2.43 -4.50
CA ILE A 154 13.94 1.94 -5.64
C ILE A 154 12.46 2.34 -5.60
N THR A 155 11.93 2.74 -4.44
CA THR A 155 10.49 3.01 -4.26
C THR A 155 10.19 4.50 -4.05
N LEU A 156 10.57 5.07 -2.90
CA LEU A 156 10.15 6.40 -2.46
C LEU A 156 11.07 7.51 -2.95
N LYS A 157 12.39 7.25 -3.04
CA LYS A 157 13.39 8.26 -3.43
C LYS A 157 13.07 9.01 -4.74
N PRO A 158 12.61 8.37 -5.83
CA PRO A 158 12.30 9.09 -7.07
C PRO A 158 11.21 10.16 -6.90
N TRP A 159 10.39 10.05 -5.86
CA TRP A 159 9.21 10.89 -5.62
C TRP A 159 9.38 11.87 -4.46
N HIS A 160 10.37 11.65 -3.61
CA HIS A 160 10.68 12.52 -2.49
C HIS A 160 11.42 13.78 -2.97
N GLY A 161 10.88 14.94 -2.60
CA GLY A 161 11.62 16.19 -2.65
C GLY A 161 12.72 16.25 -1.57
N TRP A 162 13.41 17.38 -1.50
CA TRP A 162 14.57 17.52 -0.61
C TRP A 162 14.18 17.46 0.87
N ILE A 163 12.98 17.92 1.23
CA ILE A 163 12.46 17.89 2.61
C ILE A 163 12.20 16.45 3.02
N SER A 164 11.44 15.70 2.22
CA SER A 164 11.15 14.29 2.51
C SER A 164 12.41 13.42 2.49
N THR A 165 13.39 13.75 1.64
CA THR A 165 14.70 13.07 1.61
C THR A 165 15.50 13.34 2.89
N ALA A 166 15.46 14.56 3.42
CA ALA A 166 16.11 14.90 4.69
C ALA A 166 15.43 14.19 5.87
N ALA A 167 14.09 14.18 5.91
CA ALA A 167 13.31 13.46 6.92
C ALA A 167 13.61 11.95 6.92
N TYR A 168 13.71 11.34 5.73
CA TYR A 168 14.11 9.93 5.58
C TYR A 168 15.47 9.64 6.24
N LYS A 169 16.49 10.49 6.04
CA LYS A 169 17.82 10.28 6.64
C LYS A 169 17.78 10.28 8.17
N VAL A 170 16.88 11.05 8.76
CA VAL A 170 16.65 11.04 10.22
C VAL A 170 15.91 9.77 10.62
N ALA A 171 14.82 9.42 9.93
CA ALA A 171 14.04 8.21 10.21
C ALA A 171 14.89 6.93 10.12
N LEU A 172 15.83 6.86 9.16
CA LEU A 172 16.77 5.74 9.01
C LEU A 172 17.61 5.49 10.28
N ARG A 173 17.87 6.50 11.10
CA ARG A 173 18.61 6.37 12.37
C ARG A 173 17.73 5.92 13.53
N LEU A 174 16.42 5.87 13.32
CA LEU A 174 15.40 5.60 14.33
C LEU A 174 14.70 4.24 14.10
N VAL A 175 15.02 3.55 13.00
CA VAL A 175 14.51 2.20 12.74
C VAL A 175 15.13 1.21 13.74
N PRO A 176 14.35 0.23 14.23
CA PRO A 176 14.87 -0.80 15.12
C PRO A 176 15.87 -1.73 14.41
N GLU A 177 16.67 -2.48 15.16
CA GLU A 177 17.50 -3.55 14.60
C GLU A 177 16.63 -4.62 13.89
N SER A 178 17.19 -5.29 12.87
CA SER A 178 16.45 -6.28 12.07
C SER A 178 15.79 -7.37 12.90
N LYS A 179 16.50 -7.91 13.90
CA LYS A 179 15.96 -8.94 14.80
C LYS A 179 14.78 -8.41 15.62
N THR A 180 14.89 -7.19 16.12
CA THR A 180 13.82 -6.52 16.85
C THR A 180 12.62 -6.30 15.93
N PHE A 181 12.83 -5.78 14.72
CA PHE A 181 11.74 -5.58 13.76
C PHE A 181 11.03 -6.88 13.41
N ILE A 182 11.77 -7.95 13.08
CA ILE A 182 11.20 -9.27 12.81
C ILE A 182 10.39 -9.77 14.01
N SER A 183 10.92 -9.64 15.24
CA SER A 183 10.20 -10.04 16.45
C SER A 183 8.91 -9.25 16.69
N LEU A 184 8.80 -8.01 16.20
CA LEU A 184 7.57 -7.22 16.26
C LEU A 184 6.53 -7.69 15.25
N LEU A 185 6.95 -8.30 14.13
CA LEU A 185 6.03 -8.84 13.14
C LEU A 185 5.46 -10.20 13.57
N MET A 186 6.26 -10.99 14.30
CA MET A 186 5.88 -12.34 14.70
C MET A 186 4.66 -12.36 15.63
N ALA A 187 3.75 -13.29 15.39
CA ALA A 187 2.71 -13.65 16.33
C ALA A 187 3.31 -14.36 17.56
N LYS A 188 2.51 -14.47 18.63
CA LYS A 188 2.95 -15.16 19.84
C LYS A 188 3.18 -16.64 19.54
N ASP A 189 4.33 -17.17 19.94
CA ASP A 189 4.74 -18.57 19.74
C ASP A 189 4.93 -18.98 18.27
N GLU A 190 4.98 -18.01 17.35
CA GLU A 190 5.30 -18.22 15.93
C GLU A 190 6.81 -18.41 15.73
N ASP A 191 7.21 -19.18 14.71
CA ASP A 191 8.61 -19.30 14.31
C ASP A 191 8.92 -18.45 13.07
N TYR A 192 10.23 -18.27 12.79
CA TYR A 192 10.67 -17.42 11.70
C TYR A 192 10.23 -17.92 10.32
N GLU A 193 10.16 -19.24 10.11
CA GLU A 193 9.77 -19.80 8.81
C GLU A 193 8.29 -19.55 8.53
N THR A 194 7.42 -19.63 9.54
CA THR A 194 6.00 -19.29 9.43
C THR A 194 5.82 -17.83 9.03
N LEU A 195 6.49 -16.90 9.74
CA LEU A 195 6.44 -15.48 9.38
C LEU A 195 6.96 -15.23 7.96
N LYS A 196 8.03 -15.93 7.55
CA LYS A 196 8.59 -15.80 6.21
C LYS A 196 7.58 -16.26 5.14
N GLU A 197 6.91 -17.39 5.35
CA GLU A 197 5.84 -17.86 4.46
C GLU A 197 4.66 -16.87 4.40
N GLU A 198 4.26 -16.28 5.53
CA GLU A 198 3.25 -15.22 5.56
C GLU A 198 3.69 -13.99 4.74
N ILE A 199 4.93 -13.52 4.91
CA ILE A 199 5.47 -12.39 4.16
C ILE A 199 5.55 -12.68 2.66
N GLU A 200 6.02 -13.87 2.28
CA GLU A 200 6.08 -14.30 0.87
C GLU A 200 4.68 -14.35 0.26
N SER A 201 3.69 -14.84 1.01
CA SER A 201 2.27 -14.84 0.63
C SER A 201 1.73 -13.40 0.47
N LEU A 202 1.99 -12.51 1.42
CA LEU A 202 1.62 -11.10 1.34
C LEU A 202 2.18 -10.45 0.07
N ILE A 203 3.47 -10.63 -0.21
CA ILE A 203 4.12 -10.07 -1.40
C ILE A 203 3.48 -10.62 -2.67
N SER A 204 3.18 -11.92 -2.72
CA SER A 204 2.57 -12.57 -3.89
C SER A 204 1.18 -12.01 -4.25
N VAL A 205 0.41 -11.55 -3.25
CA VAL A 205 -0.91 -10.93 -3.45
C VAL A 205 -0.77 -9.42 -3.70
N LEU A 206 0.10 -8.76 -2.94
CA LEU A 206 0.22 -7.30 -2.95
C LEU A 206 0.84 -6.77 -4.24
N VAL A 207 1.92 -7.38 -4.75
CA VAL A 207 2.66 -6.85 -5.91
C VAL A 207 1.78 -6.75 -7.16
N PRO A 208 0.99 -7.77 -7.57
CA PRO A 208 0.09 -7.63 -8.71
C PRO A 208 -0.95 -6.51 -8.56
N ILE A 209 -1.46 -6.29 -7.35
CA ILE A 209 -2.40 -5.20 -7.05
C ILE A 209 -1.71 -3.85 -7.23
N LEU A 210 -0.48 -3.70 -6.74
CA LEU A 210 0.30 -2.47 -6.90
C LEU A 210 0.62 -2.18 -8.37
N ASP A 211 0.97 -3.20 -9.16
CA ASP A 211 1.22 -3.05 -10.60
C ASP A 211 -0.02 -2.54 -11.35
N GLU A 212 -1.19 -3.08 -11.02
CA GLU A 212 -2.46 -2.61 -11.58
C GLU A 212 -2.73 -1.15 -11.17
N ILE A 213 -2.57 -0.83 -9.88
CA ILE A 213 -2.76 0.54 -9.40
C ILE A 213 -1.80 1.52 -10.09
N HIS A 214 -0.53 1.16 -10.26
CA HIS A 214 0.44 1.99 -11.00
C HIS A 214 0.03 2.21 -12.46
N SER A 215 -0.53 1.19 -13.12
CA SER A 215 -1.09 1.31 -14.48
C SER A 215 -2.26 2.30 -14.54
N ILE A 216 -3.17 2.20 -13.57
CA ILE A 216 -4.30 3.13 -13.40
C ILE A 216 -3.77 4.55 -13.17
N LEU A 217 -2.87 4.76 -12.21
CA LEU A 217 -2.31 6.07 -11.87
C LEU A 217 -1.62 6.76 -13.06
N LYS A 218 -0.96 6.00 -13.94
CA LYS A 218 -0.39 6.51 -15.20
C LYS A 218 -1.46 7.01 -16.15
N THR A 219 -2.59 6.29 -16.26
CA THR A 219 -3.75 6.68 -17.08
C THR A 219 -4.34 8.01 -16.62
N PHE A 220 -4.30 8.31 -15.31
CA PHE A 220 -4.72 9.58 -14.73
C PHE A 220 -3.60 10.63 -14.59
N HIS A 221 -2.42 10.40 -15.19
CA HIS A 221 -1.24 11.28 -15.10
C HIS A 221 -0.85 11.70 -13.66
N SER A 222 -1.14 10.81 -12.71
CA SER A 222 -0.96 11.03 -11.27
C SER A 222 0.25 10.27 -10.72
N ASP A 223 0.83 9.36 -11.50
CA ASP A 223 2.05 8.62 -11.21
C ASP A 223 3.27 9.52 -10.95
N ARG A 224 3.29 10.74 -11.51
CA ARG A 224 4.39 11.70 -11.38
C ARG A 224 4.27 12.69 -10.22
N LEU A 225 3.28 12.54 -9.35
CA LEU A 225 3.13 13.42 -8.19
C LEU A 225 4.34 13.27 -7.25
N ARG A 226 4.91 14.39 -6.80
CA ARG A 226 6.06 14.42 -5.88
C ARG A 226 5.71 15.10 -4.56
N SER A 227 6.50 14.84 -3.53
CA SER A 227 6.49 15.68 -2.32
C SER A 227 7.30 16.95 -2.57
N ALA A 228 7.17 17.91 -1.65
CA ALA A 228 7.98 19.12 -1.65
C ALA A 228 9.45 18.83 -1.32
#